data_AF-A0A957ZSI5-F1
#
_entry.id   AF-A0A957ZSI5-F1
#
_cell.length_a   1.000
_cell.length_b   1.000
_cell.length_c   1.000
_cell.angle_alpha   90.00
_cell.angle_beta   90.00
_cell.angle_gamma   90.00
#
_symmetry.space_group_name_H-M   'P 1'
#
loop_
_entity.id
_entity.type
_entity.pdbx_description
1 polymer ?
#
loop_
_entity_poly.entity_id
_entity_poly.type
_entity_poly.pdbx_seq_one_letter_code
_entity_poly.pdbx_strand_id
1 'polypeptide(L)'
;MTNVPLPPVDQLTARSRAYGLLAALWRHGVTPELRAYITGLPALEAALPTPYSPDSAAAEHYALLGLTVFPYASAFLDEAGQVGGAWSAQAAAAYVACGFRPSPADAPDHVATELDALAFLVGAEADAVTDGLTHVATRMRSLQCDFLRTQLTPWLQPFLLAVDLAELPFYRALADLTRRVVCAHMDVCAVAAPSVPVAEPAVASPPPDPAAAATTLRDLVDFLMTPARAGVFITRTDLRTLAHAHATPAGFGDRRQTLLNLVRSAAVYEQLPGLLADVRAFVLRWQAHYATAPHAAEAAAYAHLSAPWLPRVEQTLGLVTQMAALVQTATPHWSHAPSADGN
;
A
#
# COMPACT_ATOMS: atom_id res chain seq x y z
N MET A 1 -28.09 1.54 -20.87
CA MET A 1 -27.62 1.77 -19.49
C MET A 1 -28.77 1.40 -18.57
N THR A 2 -28.64 0.31 -17.83
CA THR A 2 -29.63 -0.10 -16.82
C THR A 2 -29.70 0.99 -15.75
N ASN A 3 -30.90 1.47 -15.43
CA ASN A 3 -31.09 2.53 -14.44
C ASN A 3 -30.89 1.94 -13.04
N VAL A 4 -29.65 1.98 -12.54
CA VAL A 4 -29.33 1.52 -11.17
C VAL A 4 -29.93 2.53 -10.20
N PRO A 5 -30.79 2.12 -9.25
CA PRO A 5 -31.40 3.03 -8.28
C PRO A 5 -30.34 3.85 -7.52
N LEU A 6 -30.65 5.11 -7.22
CA LEU A 6 -29.82 5.90 -6.32
C LEU A 6 -30.00 5.37 -4.88
N PRO A 7 -28.93 5.25 -4.08
CA PRO A 7 -29.02 4.83 -2.69
C PRO A 7 -29.70 5.93 -1.86
N PRO A 8 -30.21 5.58 -0.67
CA PRO A 8 -30.74 6.56 0.27
C PRO A 8 -29.70 7.62 0.66
N VAL A 9 -30.13 8.87 0.86
CA VAL A 9 -29.26 9.99 1.26
C VAL A 9 -28.47 9.66 2.53
N ASP A 10 -29.10 9.05 3.53
CA ASP A 10 -28.44 8.67 4.79
C ASP A 10 -27.22 7.76 4.57
N GLN A 11 -27.29 6.86 3.58
CA GLN A 11 -26.19 5.97 3.24
C GLN A 11 -25.03 6.75 2.59
N LEU A 12 -25.34 7.72 1.72
CA LEU A 12 -24.34 8.58 1.10
C LEU A 12 -23.67 9.49 2.13
N THR A 13 -24.47 10.13 2.99
CA THR A 13 -23.96 10.97 4.08
C THR A 13 -23.07 10.17 5.03
N ALA A 14 -23.47 8.94 5.39
CA ALA A 14 -22.64 8.07 6.22
C ALA A 14 -21.31 7.71 5.54
N ARG A 15 -21.33 7.38 4.24
CA ARG A 15 -20.11 7.05 3.48
C ARG A 15 -19.19 8.26 3.32
N SER A 16 -19.72 9.44 3.02
CA SER A 16 -18.94 10.69 2.94
C SER A 16 -18.25 10.99 4.26
N ARG A 17 -18.97 10.90 5.39
CA ARG A 17 -18.41 11.08 6.73
C ARG A 17 -17.37 10.02 7.08
N ALA A 18 -17.59 8.76 6.68
CA ALA A 18 -16.61 7.70 6.89
C ALA A 18 -15.29 8.01 6.16
N TYR A 19 -15.34 8.42 4.90
CA TYR A 19 -14.14 8.84 4.17
C TYR A 19 -13.44 10.04 4.81
N GLY A 20 -14.19 11.06 5.22
CA GLY A 20 -13.61 12.23 5.90
C GLY A 20 -12.94 11.88 7.23
N LEU A 21 -13.53 10.99 8.02
CA LEU A 21 -12.91 10.51 9.26
C LEU A 21 -11.66 9.69 8.98
N LEU A 22 -11.71 8.76 8.02
CA LEU A 22 -10.54 7.96 7.63
C LEU A 22 -9.40 8.86 7.14
N ALA A 23 -9.69 9.85 6.29
CA ALA A 23 -8.72 10.82 5.82
C ALA A 23 -8.05 11.56 6.99
N ALA A 24 -8.84 12.06 7.95
CA ALA A 24 -8.31 12.73 9.13
C ALA A 24 -7.43 11.82 10.00
N LEU A 25 -7.83 10.56 10.22
CA LEU A 25 -7.05 9.59 11.00
C LEU A 25 -5.74 9.19 10.32
N TRP A 26 -5.73 9.01 9.00
CA TRP A 26 -4.49 8.76 8.26
C TRP A 26 -3.57 9.97 8.26
N ARG A 27 -4.13 11.19 8.14
CA ARG A 27 -3.35 12.43 8.11
C ARG A 27 -2.76 12.81 9.46
N HIS A 28 -3.52 12.66 10.53
CA HIS A 28 -3.19 13.25 11.84
C HIS A 28 -3.02 12.23 12.97
N GLY A 29 -3.33 10.95 12.74
CA GLY A 29 -3.36 9.95 13.80
C GLY A 29 -4.50 10.19 14.79
N VAL A 30 -4.35 9.66 16.01
CA VAL A 30 -5.36 9.81 17.07
C VAL A 30 -5.14 11.09 17.86
N THR A 31 -5.68 12.21 17.37
CA THR A 31 -5.70 13.46 18.13
C THR A 31 -6.82 13.45 19.19
N PRO A 32 -6.77 14.33 20.21
CA PRO A 32 -7.84 14.46 21.19
C PRO A 32 -9.22 14.70 20.56
N GLU A 33 -9.27 15.50 19.48
CA GLU A 33 -10.50 15.82 18.75
C GLU A 33 -11.02 14.59 17.98
N LEU A 34 -10.14 13.87 17.28
CA LEU A 34 -10.52 12.69 16.51
C LEU A 34 -10.95 11.52 17.40
N ARG A 35 -10.41 11.44 18.61
CA ARG A 35 -10.80 10.42 19.61
C ARG A 35 -12.28 10.44 19.95
N ALA A 36 -12.92 11.62 19.96
CA ALA A 36 -14.35 11.72 20.21
C ALA A 36 -15.19 11.00 19.13
N TYR A 37 -14.72 10.99 17.88
CA TYR A 37 -15.39 10.30 16.76
C TYR A 37 -15.08 8.80 16.71
N ILE A 38 -13.98 8.37 17.35
CA ILE A 38 -13.65 6.94 17.50
C ILE A 38 -14.58 6.27 18.51
N THR A 39 -15.04 7.02 19.52
CA THR A 39 -15.97 6.54 20.54
C THR A 39 -17.33 6.27 19.87
N GLY A 40 -17.66 5.01 19.60
CA GLY A 40 -18.78 4.62 18.73
C GLY A 40 -18.40 3.86 17.47
N LEU A 41 -17.11 3.64 17.22
CA LEU A 41 -16.59 2.71 16.23
C LEU A 41 -15.92 1.53 16.94
N PRO A 42 -16.66 0.44 17.27
CA PRO A 42 -16.20 -0.59 18.20
C PRO A 42 -14.82 -1.18 17.88
N ALA A 43 -14.52 -1.39 16.58
CA ALA A 43 -13.24 -1.94 16.14
C ALA A 43 -12.06 -0.98 16.39
N LEU A 44 -12.23 0.32 16.18
CA LEU A 44 -11.19 1.31 16.45
C LEU A 44 -11.06 1.61 17.94
N GLU A 45 -12.19 1.71 18.64
CA GLU A 45 -12.24 1.96 20.08
C GLU A 45 -11.53 0.86 20.87
N ALA A 46 -11.77 -0.41 20.53
CA ALA A 46 -11.09 -1.55 21.15
C ALA A 46 -9.57 -1.58 20.89
N ALA A 47 -9.09 -0.89 19.84
CA ALA A 47 -7.69 -0.82 19.47
C ALA A 47 -6.98 0.43 20.02
N LEU A 48 -7.68 1.33 20.73
CA LEU A 48 -7.07 2.51 21.32
C LEU A 48 -6.13 2.13 22.48
N PRO A 49 -4.95 2.78 22.58
CA PRO A 49 -4.07 2.58 23.72
C PRO A 49 -4.76 3.02 25.02
N THR A 50 -4.64 2.19 26.06
CA THR A 50 -5.19 2.47 27.40
C THR A 50 -4.06 2.41 28.43
N PRO A 51 -3.68 3.53 29.08
CA PRO A 51 -4.27 4.86 28.95
C PRO A 51 -3.90 5.55 27.62
N TYR A 52 -4.79 6.41 27.12
CA TYR A 52 -4.51 7.24 25.95
C TYR A 52 -3.55 8.39 26.32
N SER A 53 -2.52 8.59 25.50
CA SER A 53 -1.56 9.68 25.57
C SER A 53 -1.44 10.33 24.17
N PRO A 54 -1.75 11.63 24.02
CA PRO A 54 -1.60 12.32 22.73
C PRO A 54 -0.19 12.24 22.17
N ASP A 55 0.83 12.42 23.03
CA ASP A 55 2.23 12.38 22.61
C ASP A 55 2.64 10.98 22.13
N SER A 56 2.17 9.93 22.81
CA SER A 56 2.44 8.54 22.40
C SER A 56 1.74 8.22 21.09
N ALA A 57 0.48 8.64 20.92
CA ALA A 57 -0.27 8.44 19.67
C ALA A 57 0.38 9.19 18.48
N ALA A 58 0.85 10.42 18.70
CA ALA A 58 1.58 11.19 17.69
C ALA A 58 2.93 10.54 17.35
N ALA A 59 3.64 10.00 18.33
CA ALA A 59 4.88 9.27 18.12
C ALA A 59 4.67 7.99 17.30
N GLU A 60 3.62 7.20 17.60
CA GLU A 60 3.24 6.02 16.82
C GLU A 60 2.85 6.38 15.38
N HIS A 61 2.06 7.46 15.20
CA HIS A 61 1.70 7.98 13.88
C HIS A 61 2.94 8.32 13.06
N TYR A 62 3.86 9.09 13.64
CA TYR A 62 5.09 9.50 12.98
C TYR A 62 6.03 8.32 12.73
N ALA A 63 6.17 7.40 13.69
CA ALA A 63 6.99 6.21 13.52
C ALA A 63 6.48 5.32 12.38
N LEU A 64 5.16 5.16 12.26
CA LEU A 64 4.55 4.40 11.19
C LEU A 64 4.64 5.15 9.85
N LEU A 65 3.99 6.29 9.72
CA LEU A 65 3.74 6.94 8.43
C LEU A 65 4.85 7.91 8.00
N GLY A 66 5.62 8.43 8.96
CA GLY A 66 6.77 9.28 8.70
C GLY A 66 8.06 8.51 8.41
N LEU A 67 8.22 7.29 8.96
CA LEU A 67 9.49 6.57 8.92
C LEU A 67 9.43 5.13 8.37
N THR A 68 8.26 4.46 8.44
CA THR A 68 8.16 3.02 8.18
C THR A 68 7.41 2.70 6.89
N VAL A 69 6.16 3.15 6.77
CA VAL A 69 5.26 2.91 5.63
C VAL A 69 4.80 4.25 5.09
N PHE A 70 5.33 4.66 3.94
CA PHE A 70 5.03 5.97 3.36
C PHE A 70 3.65 5.96 2.69
N PRO A 71 2.69 6.79 3.13
CA PRO A 71 1.30 6.75 2.68
C PRO A 71 1.08 7.48 1.33
N TYR A 72 1.91 7.22 0.33
CA TYR A 72 1.85 7.84 -0.99
C TYR A 72 1.74 6.79 -2.09
N ALA A 73 0.88 6.99 -3.09
CA ALA A 73 0.73 6.07 -4.22
C ALA A 73 2.06 5.82 -4.95
N SER A 74 2.83 6.88 -5.15
CA SER A 74 4.16 6.82 -5.78
C SER A 74 5.13 5.87 -5.05
N ALA A 75 5.06 5.74 -3.73
CA ALA A 75 5.90 4.82 -2.97
C ALA A 75 5.67 3.34 -3.32
N PHE A 76 4.51 3.01 -3.91
CA PHE A 76 4.10 1.66 -4.27
C PHE A 76 4.06 1.42 -5.77
N LEU A 77 3.79 2.45 -6.58
CA LEU A 77 3.55 2.34 -8.01
C LEU A 77 4.69 2.84 -8.89
N ASP A 78 5.62 3.64 -8.36
CA ASP A 78 6.75 4.13 -9.12
C ASP A 78 7.81 3.02 -9.31
N GLU A 79 8.18 2.73 -10.56
CA GLU A 79 9.17 1.68 -10.87
C GLU A 79 10.60 2.06 -10.50
N ALA A 80 10.90 3.35 -10.31
CA ALA A 80 12.16 3.81 -9.73
C ALA A 80 12.09 3.89 -8.19
N GLY A 81 10.93 3.55 -7.61
CA GLY A 81 10.61 3.62 -6.19
C GLY A 81 10.88 5.00 -5.59
N GLN A 82 10.53 6.05 -6.33
CA GLN A 82 10.58 7.45 -5.89
C GLN A 82 9.20 7.91 -5.39
N VAL A 83 9.18 8.86 -4.46
CA VAL A 83 7.95 9.51 -4.02
C VAL A 83 7.73 10.76 -4.87
N GLY A 84 6.50 10.99 -5.32
CA GLY A 84 6.12 12.11 -6.16
C GLY A 84 5.92 11.76 -7.64
N GLY A 85 6.23 12.72 -8.50
CA GLY A 85 6.36 12.50 -9.95
C GLY A 85 5.03 12.30 -10.66
N ALA A 86 5.00 11.32 -11.58
CA ALA A 86 3.87 11.10 -12.48
C ALA A 86 2.58 10.73 -11.72
N TRP A 87 2.68 9.92 -10.66
CA TRP A 87 1.53 9.52 -9.85
C TRP A 87 0.90 10.69 -9.10
N SER A 88 1.69 11.55 -8.46
CA SER A 88 1.17 12.77 -7.84
C SER A 88 0.58 13.75 -8.87
N ALA A 89 1.19 13.87 -10.05
CA ALA A 89 0.64 14.71 -11.12
C ALA A 89 -0.70 14.18 -11.65
N GLN A 90 -0.85 12.85 -11.75
CA GLN A 90 -2.10 12.19 -12.13
C GLN A 90 -3.20 12.41 -11.09
N ALA A 91 -2.88 12.25 -9.80
CA ALA A 91 -3.82 12.53 -8.72
C ALA A 91 -4.27 14.00 -8.73
N ALA A 92 -3.33 14.93 -8.92
CA ALA A 92 -3.65 16.36 -9.04
C ALA A 92 -4.58 16.65 -10.24
N ALA A 93 -4.34 16.03 -11.39
CA ALA A 93 -5.22 16.15 -12.56
C ALA A 93 -6.62 15.58 -12.30
N ALA A 94 -6.71 14.46 -11.57
CA ALA A 94 -7.99 13.87 -11.17
C ALA A 94 -8.78 14.79 -10.23
N TYR A 95 -8.12 15.49 -9.31
CA TYR A 95 -8.75 16.50 -8.45
C TYR A 95 -9.35 17.65 -9.26
N VAL A 96 -8.60 18.18 -10.23
CA VAL A 96 -9.10 19.22 -11.14
C VAL A 96 -10.31 18.74 -11.93
N ALA A 97 -10.26 17.52 -12.48
CA ALA A 97 -11.33 16.95 -13.28
C ALA A 97 -12.65 16.76 -12.51
N CYS A 98 -12.56 16.51 -11.21
CA CYS A 98 -13.73 16.32 -10.34
C CYS A 98 -14.11 17.57 -9.53
N GLY A 99 -13.38 18.69 -9.68
CA GLY A 99 -13.65 19.94 -8.99
C GLY A 99 -13.21 19.97 -7.52
N PHE A 100 -12.45 18.97 -7.07
CA PHE A 100 -11.89 18.92 -5.73
C PHE A 100 -10.63 19.77 -5.64
N ARG A 101 -10.42 20.44 -4.50
CA ARG A 101 -9.23 21.22 -4.22
C ARG A 101 -8.58 20.72 -2.92
N PRO A 102 -7.47 19.97 -3.00
CA PRO A 102 -6.77 19.52 -1.81
C PRO A 102 -6.13 20.71 -1.08
N SER A 103 -5.75 20.48 0.18
CA SER A 103 -4.87 21.41 0.90
C SER A 103 -3.53 21.54 0.16
N PRO A 104 -3.01 22.76 -0.06
CA PRO A 104 -1.71 22.96 -0.71
C PRO A 104 -0.53 22.34 0.05
N ALA A 105 -0.70 22.04 1.34
CA ALA A 105 0.33 21.42 2.18
C ALA A 105 0.43 19.90 1.99
N ASP A 106 -0.60 19.27 1.42
CA ASP A 106 -0.66 17.82 1.28
C ASP A 106 -0.12 17.39 -0.09
N ALA A 107 0.64 16.28 -0.12
CA ALA A 107 1.00 15.66 -1.39
C ALA A 107 -0.27 15.15 -2.09
N PRO A 108 -0.41 15.35 -3.42
CA PRO A 108 -1.61 14.95 -4.14
C PRO A 108 -1.92 13.45 -4.05
N ASP A 109 -0.91 12.58 -4.04
CA ASP A 109 -1.06 11.12 -3.98
C ASP A 109 -0.99 10.55 -2.56
N HIS A 110 -1.12 11.40 -1.54
CA HIS A 110 -1.21 10.93 -0.16
C HIS A 110 -2.58 10.28 0.10
N VAL A 111 -2.63 9.15 0.81
CA VAL A 111 -3.88 8.39 1.05
C VAL A 111 -4.99 9.25 1.64
N ALA A 112 -4.67 10.12 2.59
CA ALA A 112 -5.67 11.02 3.19
C ALA A 112 -6.26 12.01 2.18
N THR A 113 -5.45 12.51 1.24
CA THR A 113 -5.90 13.45 0.20
C THR A 113 -6.87 12.76 -0.76
N GLU A 114 -6.55 11.52 -1.14
CA GLU A 114 -7.42 10.71 -2.01
C GLU A 114 -8.74 10.33 -1.31
N LEU A 115 -8.69 10.03 -0.01
CA LEU A 115 -9.89 9.77 0.79
C LEU A 115 -10.75 11.03 0.97
N ASP A 116 -10.16 12.22 1.15
CA ASP A 116 -10.90 13.49 1.18
C ASP A 116 -11.61 13.79 -0.14
N ALA A 117 -10.96 13.50 -1.27
CA ALA A 117 -11.59 13.63 -2.58
C ALA A 117 -12.83 12.73 -2.71
N LEU A 118 -12.77 11.50 -2.19
CA LEU A 118 -13.93 10.63 -2.13
C LEU A 118 -15.01 11.13 -1.17
N ALA A 119 -14.63 11.66 0.00
CA ALA A 119 -15.56 12.29 0.93
C ALA A 119 -16.35 13.43 0.25
N PHE A 120 -15.64 14.28 -0.50
CA PHE A 120 -16.19 15.38 -1.29
C PHE A 120 -17.16 14.88 -2.37
N LEU A 121 -16.74 13.91 -3.20
CA LEU A 121 -17.58 13.42 -4.30
C LEU A 121 -18.84 12.68 -3.82
N VAL A 122 -18.74 11.93 -2.71
CA VAL A 122 -19.89 11.26 -2.09
C VAL A 122 -20.83 12.29 -1.45
N GLY A 123 -20.28 13.35 -0.84
CA GLY A 123 -21.08 14.45 -0.30
C GLY A 123 -21.87 15.18 -1.39
N ALA A 124 -21.21 15.51 -2.50
CA ALA A 124 -21.85 16.14 -3.66
C ALA A 124 -22.95 15.26 -4.29
N GLU A 125 -22.78 13.93 -4.26
CA GLU A 125 -23.85 13.01 -4.65
C GLU A 125 -25.05 13.08 -3.70
N ALA A 126 -24.80 13.10 -2.38
CA ALA A 126 -25.87 13.20 -1.37
C ALA A 126 -26.70 14.48 -1.52
N ASP A 127 -26.02 15.62 -1.74
CA ASP A 127 -26.67 16.91 -1.97
C ASP A 127 -27.52 16.86 -3.25
N ALA A 128 -26.97 16.33 -4.35
CA ALA A 128 -27.69 16.18 -5.60
C ALA A 128 -28.93 15.26 -5.48
N VAL A 129 -28.86 14.19 -4.68
CA VAL A 129 -30.03 13.34 -4.40
C VAL A 129 -31.08 14.10 -3.61
N THR A 130 -30.66 14.86 -2.59
CA THR A 130 -31.55 15.68 -1.74
C THR A 130 -32.30 16.72 -2.56
N ASP A 131 -31.62 17.33 -3.53
CA ASP A 131 -32.19 18.35 -4.42
C ASP A 131 -32.97 17.76 -5.62
N GLY A 132 -33.08 16.44 -5.73
CA GLY A 132 -33.76 15.77 -6.84
C GLY A 132 -33.01 15.84 -8.19
N LEU A 133 -31.73 16.25 -8.18
CA LEU A 133 -30.88 16.41 -9.35
C LEU A 133 -30.25 15.08 -9.79
N THR A 134 -31.11 14.15 -10.24
CA THR A 134 -30.74 12.77 -10.60
C THR A 134 -29.53 12.67 -11.54
N HIS A 135 -29.45 13.54 -12.56
CA HIS A 135 -28.35 13.52 -13.51
C HIS A 135 -26.99 13.93 -12.88
N VAL A 136 -27.02 14.85 -11.91
CA VAL A 136 -25.82 15.26 -11.15
C VAL A 136 -25.40 14.13 -10.22
N ALA A 137 -26.34 13.51 -9.50
CA ALA A 137 -26.06 12.38 -8.62
C ALA A 137 -25.40 11.21 -9.38
N THR A 138 -25.95 10.83 -10.54
CA THR A 138 -25.36 9.79 -11.39
C THR A 138 -23.96 10.17 -11.86
N ARG A 139 -23.73 11.44 -12.26
CA ARG A 139 -22.41 11.92 -12.66
C ARG A 139 -21.41 11.86 -11.50
N MET A 140 -21.80 12.28 -10.30
CA MET A 140 -20.93 12.23 -9.12
C MET A 140 -20.55 10.79 -8.80
N ARG A 141 -21.49 9.84 -8.86
CA ARG A 141 -21.20 8.42 -8.68
C ARG A 141 -20.21 7.90 -9.72
N SER A 142 -20.38 8.25 -11.00
CA SER A 142 -19.42 7.86 -12.05
C SER A 142 -18.02 8.37 -11.72
N LEU A 143 -17.88 9.64 -11.32
CA LEU A 143 -16.59 10.21 -10.92
C LEU A 143 -15.99 9.50 -9.69
N GLN A 144 -16.80 9.13 -8.70
CA GLN A 144 -16.33 8.35 -7.55
C GLN A 144 -15.75 7.01 -7.99
N CYS A 145 -16.46 6.29 -8.86
CA CYS A 145 -16.03 4.98 -9.33
C CYS A 145 -14.76 5.05 -10.18
N ASP A 146 -14.63 6.07 -11.02
CA ASP A 146 -13.43 6.30 -11.82
C ASP A 146 -12.25 6.70 -10.92
N PHE A 147 -12.48 7.58 -9.94
CA PHE A 147 -11.46 8.00 -8.98
C PHE A 147 -10.96 6.81 -8.14
N LEU A 148 -11.88 6.01 -7.59
CA LEU A 148 -11.54 4.78 -6.86
C LEU A 148 -10.63 3.88 -7.69
N ARG A 149 -11.08 3.51 -8.90
CA ARG A 149 -10.37 2.57 -9.78
C ARG A 149 -9.00 3.04 -10.21
N THR A 150 -8.86 4.35 -10.46
CA THR A 150 -7.67 4.89 -11.13
C THR A 150 -6.66 5.54 -10.17
N GLN A 151 -7.11 6.05 -9.02
CA GLN A 151 -6.24 6.76 -8.07
C GLN A 151 -5.99 5.91 -6.82
N LEU A 152 -7.06 5.53 -6.10
CA LEU A 152 -6.91 4.91 -4.77
C LEU A 152 -6.61 3.41 -4.83
N THR A 153 -7.43 2.63 -5.53
CA THR A 153 -7.36 1.17 -5.48
C THR A 153 -6.10 0.54 -6.08
N PRO A 154 -5.39 1.13 -7.07
CA PRO A 154 -4.21 0.49 -7.65
C PRO A 154 -3.13 0.15 -6.62
N TRP A 155 -3.01 0.93 -5.55
CA TRP A 155 -1.92 0.81 -4.56
C TRP A 155 -2.39 0.62 -3.11
N LEU A 156 -3.69 0.79 -2.85
CA LEU A 156 -4.22 0.72 -1.49
C LEU A 156 -3.90 -0.62 -0.81
N GLN A 157 -4.03 -1.73 -1.53
CA GLN A 157 -3.89 -3.05 -0.93
C GLN A 157 -2.47 -3.35 -0.38
N PRO A 158 -1.37 -3.15 -1.12
CA PRO A 158 -0.02 -3.30 -0.55
C PRO A 158 0.26 -2.29 0.57
N PHE A 159 -0.30 -1.07 0.49
CA PHE A 159 -0.16 -0.08 1.56
C PHE A 159 -0.80 -0.55 2.87
N LEU A 160 -2.07 -0.96 2.82
CA LEU A 160 -2.79 -1.45 3.99
C LEU A 160 -2.15 -2.72 4.57
N LEU A 161 -1.63 -3.61 3.72
CA LEU A 161 -0.90 -4.79 4.17
C LEU A 161 0.42 -4.42 4.85
N ALA A 162 1.19 -3.47 4.31
CA ALA A 162 2.40 -2.98 4.97
C ALA A 162 2.10 -2.39 6.36
N VAL A 163 0.97 -1.68 6.51
CA VAL A 163 0.51 -1.18 7.81
C VAL A 163 0.11 -2.32 8.74
N ASP A 164 -0.65 -3.32 8.26
CA ASP A 164 -1.07 -4.47 9.07
C ASP A 164 0.13 -5.23 9.64
N LEU A 165 1.20 -5.38 8.85
CA LEU A 165 2.45 -6.04 9.23
C LEU A 165 3.35 -5.20 10.14
N ALA A 166 3.08 -3.91 10.33
CA ALA A 166 3.81 -3.05 11.27
C ALA A 166 3.39 -3.27 12.75
N GLU A 167 2.40 -4.12 13.00
CA GLU A 167 1.96 -4.59 14.33
C GLU A 167 1.52 -3.49 15.33
N LEU A 168 1.08 -2.33 14.83
CA LEU A 168 0.45 -1.30 15.67
C LEU A 168 -1.07 -1.53 15.73
N PRO A 169 -1.66 -1.88 16.90
CA PRO A 169 -3.05 -2.34 16.97
C PRO A 169 -4.06 -1.35 16.40
N PHE A 170 -3.94 -0.06 16.74
CA PHE A 170 -4.84 0.98 16.22
C PHE A 170 -4.78 1.09 14.70
N TYR A 171 -3.58 1.12 14.12
CA TYR A 171 -3.40 1.28 12.68
C TYR A 171 -3.79 0.04 11.89
N ARG A 172 -3.66 -1.15 12.47
CA ARG A 172 -4.23 -2.38 11.90
C ARG A 172 -5.76 -2.31 11.85
N ALA A 173 -6.40 -1.84 12.92
CA ALA A 173 -7.85 -1.64 12.93
C ALA A 173 -8.29 -0.55 11.93
N LEU A 174 -7.50 0.53 11.79
CA LEU A 174 -7.74 1.58 10.80
C LEU A 174 -7.58 1.08 9.36
N ALA A 175 -6.55 0.26 9.10
CA ALA A 175 -6.34 -0.36 7.80
C ALA A 175 -7.49 -1.28 7.43
N ASP A 176 -7.96 -2.10 8.37
CA ASP A 176 -9.12 -2.95 8.16
C ASP A 176 -10.41 -2.16 7.89
N LEU A 177 -10.69 -1.12 8.67
CA LEU A 177 -11.85 -0.27 8.43
C LEU A 177 -11.78 0.43 7.06
N THR A 178 -10.61 0.96 6.70
CA THR A 178 -10.37 1.59 5.40
C THR A 178 -10.66 0.62 4.26
N ARG A 179 -10.13 -0.61 4.36
CA ARG A 179 -10.35 -1.68 3.39
C ARG A 179 -11.82 -2.00 3.22
N ARG A 180 -12.55 -2.17 4.33
CA ARG A 180 -13.98 -2.51 4.30
C ARG A 180 -14.83 -1.41 3.66
N VAL A 181 -14.57 -0.15 4.02
CA VAL A 181 -15.26 1.00 3.41
C VAL A 181 -14.99 1.07 1.91
N VAL A 182 -13.74 0.88 1.48
CA VAL A 182 -13.38 0.91 0.06
C VAL A 182 -13.96 -0.29 -0.71
N CYS A 183 -13.88 -1.51 -0.15
CA CYS A 183 -14.45 -2.71 -0.78
C CYS A 183 -15.96 -2.58 -0.96
N ALA A 184 -16.68 -2.16 0.08
CA ALA A 184 -18.12 -1.93 -0.01
C ALA A 184 -18.48 -0.84 -1.05
N HIS A 185 -17.64 0.17 -1.23
CA HIS A 185 -17.84 1.18 -2.27
C HIS A 185 -17.54 0.64 -3.67
N MET A 186 -16.51 -0.20 -3.81
CA MET A 186 -16.19 -0.88 -5.07
C MET A 186 -17.33 -1.80 -5.53
N ASP A 187 -18.01 -2.50 -4.62
CA ASP A 187 -19.18 -3.32 -4.97
C ASP A 187 -20.31 -2.48 -5.58
N VAL A 188 -20.57 -1.29 -5.03
CA VAL A 188 -21.54 -0.33 -5.60
C VAL A 188 -21.12 0.11 -7.00
N CYS A 189 -19.82 0.36 -7.19
CA CYS A 189 -19.27 0.77 -8.49
C CYS A 189 -19.29 -0.35 -9.54
N ALA A 190 -19.09 -1.60 -9.15
CA ALA A 190 -19.18 -2.76 -10.04
C ALA A 190 -20.59 -2.92 -10.61
N VAL A 191 -21.63 -2.66 -9.79
CA VAL A 191 -23.03 -2.66 -10.24
C VAL A 191 -23.33 -1.51 -11.19
N ALA A 192 -22.75 -0.32 -10.95
CA ALA A 192 -23.05 0.89 -11.71
C ALA A 192 -22.39 0.94 -13.11
N ALA A 193 -21.20 0.34 -13.28
CA ALA A 193 -20.46 0.37 -14.55
C ALA A 193 -19.57 -0.87 -14.72
N PRO A 194 -20.12 -1.99 -15.21
CA PRO A 194 -19.36 -3.21 -15.45
C PRO A 194 -18.64 -3.14 -16.80
N SER A 195 -17.52 -2.42 -16.93
CA SER A 195 -16.65 -2.57 -18.14
C SER A 195 -15.35 -1.77 -18.24
N VAL A 196 -14.93 -0.94 -17.27
CA VAL A 196 -13.59 -0.31 -17.38
C VAL A 196 -12.58 -1.16 -16.60
N PRO A 197 -11.61 -1.82 -17.26
CA PRO A 197 -10.51 -2.46 -16.56
C PRO A 197 -9.87 -1.44 -15.64
N VAL A 198 -9.61 -1.81 -14.38
CA VAL A 198 -8.70 -1.05 -13.52
C VAL A 198 -7.45 -0.82 -14.36
N ALA A 199 -7.02 0.43 -14.48
CA ALA A 199 -5.79 0.75 -15.18
C ALA A 199 -4.69 -0.03 -14.46
N GLU A 200 -4.27 -1.16 -15.06
CA GLU A 200 -3.18 -1.94 -14.51
C GLU A 200 -1.97 -1.01 -14.53
N PRO A 201 -1.34 -0.74 -13.36
CA PRO A 201 -0.05 -0.10 -13.38
C PRO A 201 0.82 -0.91 -14.33
N ALA A 202 1.45 -0.23 -15.29
CA ALA A 202 2.16 -0.84 -16.42
C ALA A 202 2.93 -2.09 -15.97
N VAL A 203 2.84 -3.16 -16.78
CA VAL A 203 3.44 -4.45 -16.49
C VAL A 203 4.86 -4.25 -16.03
N ALA A 204 5.12 -4.67 -14.79
CA ALA A 204 6.44 -4.59 -14.18
C ALA A 204 7.47 -5.20 -15.14
N SER A 205 8.60 -4.52 -15.31
CA SER A 205 9.74 -5.12 -16.02
C SER A 205 9.99 -6.55 -15.49
N PRO A 206 10.34 -7.52 -16.35
CA PRO A 206 10.55 -8.90 -15.90
C PRO A 206 11.62 -8.94 -14.78
N PRO A 207 11.51 -9.90 -13.84
CA PRO A 207 12.53 -10.05 -12.80
C PRO A 207 13.91 -10.28 -13.43
N PRO A 208 14.98 -9.69 -12.86
CA PRO A 208 16.34 -9.96 -13.32
C PRO A 208 16.65 -11.46 -13.18
N ASP A 209 17.32 -12.04 -14.18
CA ASP A 209 17.77 -13.43 -14.11
C ASP A 209 19.03 -13.51 -13.23
N PRO A 210 18.98 -14.17 -12.04
CA PRO A 210 20.13 -14.24 -11.14
C PRO A 210 21.26 -15.14 -11.67
N ALA A 211 21.03 -15.95 -12.71
CA ALA A 211 22.05 -16.76 -13.36
C ALA A 211 22.75 -16.03 -14.52
N ALA A 212 22.15 -14.96 -15.03
CA ALA A 212 22.74 -14.18 -16.11
C ALA A 212 23.99 -13.42 -15.63
N ALA A 213 25.09 -13.54 -16.37
CA ALA A 213 26.36 -12.91 -16.03
C ALA A 213 26.29 -11.38 -15.92
N ALA A 214 25.35 -10.74 -16.66
CA ALA A 214 25.12 -9.30 -16.61
C ALA A 214 24.35 -8.84 -15.36
N THR A 215 23.66 -9.73 -14.67
CA THR A 215 22.85 -9.38 -13.49
C THR A 215 23.73 -9.15 -12.29
N THR A 216 23.64 -7.97 -11.71
CA THR A 216 24.36 -7.58 -10.50
C THR A 216 23.52 -7.76 -9.25
N LEU A 217 24.16 -7.80 -8.07
CA LEU A 217 23.43 -7.79 -6.80
C LEU A 217 22.57 -6.53 -6.62
N ARG A 218 22.99 -5.40 -7.20
CA ARG A 218 22.21 -4.17 -7.17
C ARG A 218 20.89 -4.35 -7.92
N ASP A 219 20.90 -4.99 -9.09
CA ASP A 219 19.68 -5.24 -9.87
C ASP A 219 18.68 -6.11 -9.09
N LEU A 220 19.17 -7.14 -8.40
CA LEU A 220 18.37 -8.02 -7.54
C LEU A 220 17.75 -7.26 -6.36
N VAL A 221 18.55 -6.44 -5.67
CA VAL A 221 18.10 -5.63 -4.53
C VAL A 221 17.12 -4.55 -4.99
N ASP A 222 17.39 -3.87 -6.10
CA ASP A 222 16.52 -2.83 -6.64
C ASP A 222 15.16 -3.41 -7.06
N PHE A 223 15.13 -4.62 -7.62
CA PHE A 223 13.89 -5.34 -7.87
C PHE A 223 13.11 -5.59 -6.56
N LEU A 224 13.74 -6.23 -5.56
CA LEU A 224 13.09 -6.56 -4.28
C LEU A 224 12.60 -5.33 -3.49
N MET A 225 13.29 -4.20 -3.63
CA MET A 225 13.00 -2.96 -2.92
C MET A 225 11.95 -2.08 -3.61
N THR A 226 11.49 -2.47 -4.79
CA THR A 226 10.53 -1.69 -5.60
C THR A 226 9.17 -2.39 -5.56
N PRO A 227 8.19 -1.91 -4.79
CA PRO A 227 6.91 -2.61 -4.61
C PRO A 227 6.17 -2.83 -5.94
N ALA A 228 6.20 -1.85 -6.84
CA ALA A 228 5.60 -1.96 -8.17
C ALA A 228 6.10 -3.18 -8.98
N ARG A 229 7.32 -3.64 -8.69
CA ARG A 229 7.96 -4.82 -9.29
C ARG A 229 7.81 -6.06 -8.43
N ALA A 230 8.21 -5.99 -7.15
CA ALA A 230 8.28 -7.15 -6.27
C ALA A 230 6.92 -7.59 -5.71
N GLY A 231 5.92 -6.71 -5.75
CA GLY A 231 4.62 -6.92 -5.14
C GLY A 231 4.62 -6.90 -3.61
N VAL A 232 5.76 -6.62 -2.99
CA VAL A 232 5.95 -6.54 -1.54
C VAL A 232 6.59 -5.20 -1.14
N PHE A 233 6.33 -4.77 0.08
CA PHE A 233 6.96 -3.58 0.66
C PHE A 233 7.84 -3.96 1.84
N ILE A 234 9.16 -3.88 1.67
CA ILE A 234 10.12 -4.19 2.73
C ILE A 234 10.40 -2.91 3.53
N THR A 235 10.04 -2.90 4.81
CA THR A 235 10.28 -1.78 5.74
C THR A 235 11.69 -1.84 6.35
N ARG A 236 12.11 -0.77 7.03
CA ARG A 236 13.35 -0.80 7.83
C ARG A 236 13.27 -1.80 9.00
N THR A 237 12.08 -1.98 9.57
CA THR A 237 11.84 -2.94 10.65
C THR A 237 12.01 -4.37 10.16
N ASP A 238 11.53 -4.68 8.94
CA ASP A 238 11.75 -5.99 8.31
C ASP A 238 13.24 -6.26 8.10
N LEU A 239 13.97 -5.29 7.54
CA LEU A 239 15.42 -5.42 7.32
C LEU A 239 16.19 -5.63 8.63
N ARG A 240 15.82 -4.92 9.70
CA ARG A 240 16.40 -5.14 11.03
C ARG A 240 16.10 -6.53 11.58
N THR A 241 14.88 -7.02 11.36
CA THR A 241 14.46 -8.35 11.81
C THR A 241 15.27 -9.43 11.08
N LEU A 242 15.41 -9.32 9.76
CA LEU A 242 16.26 -10.21 8.96
C LEU A 242 17.73 -10.16 9.41
N ALA A 243 18.27 -8.95 9.60
CA ALA A 243 19.66 -8.78 10.06
C ALA A 243 19.90 -9.44 11.43
N HIS A 244 18.98 -9.25 12.37
CA HIS A 244 19.06 -9.84 13.71
C HIS A 244 18.99 -11.37 13.66
N ALA A 245 18.08 -11.95 12.86
CA ALA A 245 17.93 -13.39 12.70
C ALA A 245 19.22 -14.09 12.23
N HIS A 246 20.06 -13.39 11.47
CA HIS A 246 21.33 -13.91 10.95
C HIS A 246 22.58 -13.36 11.66
N ALA A 247 22.42 -12.68 12.81
CA ALA A 247 23.51 -12.04 13.55
C ALA A 247 24.41 -11.15 12.67
N THR A 248 23.82 -10.50 11.67
CA THR A 248 24.54 -9.60 10.75
C THR A 248 24.19 -8.15 11.08
N PRO A 249 25.13 -7.20 10.92
CA PRO A 249 24.79 -5.79 11.07
C PRO A 249 23.86 -5.38 9.92
N ALA A 250 22.72 -4.77 10.25
CA ALA A 250 21.82 -4.21 9.23
C ALA A 250 22.50 -3.14 8.36
N GLY A 251 23.56 -2.51 8.88
CA GLY A 251 24.27 -1.40 8.24
C GLY A 251 23.57 -0.06 8.43
N PHE A 252 24.06 0.95 7.71
CA PHE A 252 23.52 2.31 7.69
C PHE A 252 23.11 2.70 6.27
N GLY A 253 22.13 3.61 6.16
CA GLY A 253 21.69 4.18 4.89
C GLY A 253 20.19 4.10 4.67
N ASP A 254 19.78 4.27 3.42
CA ASP A 254 18.41 3.99 3.02
C ASP A 254 18.12 2.47 3.01
N ARG A 255 16.87 2.10 2.74
CA ARG A 255 16.44 0.71 2.75
C ARG A 255 17.16 -0.15 1.70
N ARG A 256 17.46 0.41 0.51
CA ARG A 256 18.15 -0.32 -0.57
C ARG A 256 19.58 -0.62 -0.16
N GLN A 257 20.30 0.37 0.36
CA GLN A 257 21.66 0.20 0.84
C GLN A 257 21.73 -0.80 2.00
N THR A 258 20.76 -0.75 2.90
CA THR A 258 20.64 -1.68 4.03
C THR A 258 20.49 -3.13 3.54
N LEU A 259 19.55 -3.41 2.61
CA LEU A 259 19.38 -4.76 2.06
C LEU A 259 20.63 -5.22 1.27
N LEU A 260 21.23 -4.33 0.48
CA LEU A 260 22.47 -4.63 -0.24
C LEU A 260 23.61 -5.04 0.70
N ASN A 261 23.79 -4.30 1.78
CA ASN A 261 24.81 -4.59 2.80
C ASN A 261 24.50 -5.89 3.56
N LEU A 262 23.22 -6.15 3.83
CA LEU A 262 22.76 -7.37 4.49
C LEU A 262 23.08 -8.61 3.64
N VAL A 263 22.74 -8.60 2.34
CA VAL A 263 23.04 -9.73 1.43
C VAL A 263 24.55 -9.96 1.30
N ARG A 264 25.34 -8.88 1.17
CA ARG A 264 26.81 -8.97 1.14
C ARG A 264 27.38 -9.57 2.42
N SER A 265 26.92 -9.10 3.58
CA SER A 265 27.37 -9.61 4.88
C SER A 265 26.99 -11.09 5.03
N ALA A 266 25.77 -11.47 4.67
CA ALA A 266 25.34 -12.85 4.71
C ALA A 266 26.14 -13.76 3.78
N ALA A 267 26.61 -13.27 2.62
CA ALA A 267 27.52 -14.01 1.76
C ALA A 267 28.89 -14.23 2.42
N VAL A 268 29.46 -13.19 3.05
CA VAL A 268 30.76 -13.26 3.74
C VAL A 268 30.73 -14.21 4.94
N TYR A 269 29.63 -14.24 5.69
CA TYR A 269 29.46 -15.07 6.89
C TYR A 269 28.74 -16.41 6.63
N GLU A 270 28.63 -16.83 5.37
CA GLU A 270 28.00 -18.10 4.97
C GLU A 270 26.53 -18.24 5.45
N GLN A 271 25.85 -17.13 5.71
CA GLN A 271 24.43 -17.05 6.13
C GLN A 271 23.46 -16.88 4.96
N LEU A 272 23.96 -16.76 3.72
CA LEU A 272 23.14 -16.44 2.55
C LEU A 272 21.97 -17.43 2.31
N PRO A 273 22.12 -18.77 2.46
CA PRO A 273 21.00 -19.69 2.34
C PRO A 273 19.88 -19.42 3.36
N GLY A 274 20.25 -19.13 4.61
CA GLY A 274 19.30 -18.79 5.68
C GLY A 274 18.57 -17.48 5.37
N LEU A 275 19.31 -16.44 4.98
CA LEU A 275 18.73 -15.15 4.62
C LEU A 275 17.72 -15.28 3.47
N LEU A 276 18.04 -16.05 2.42
CA LEU A 276 17.12 -16.25 1.31
C LEU A 276 15.89 -17.07 1.71
N ALA A 277 16.02 -18.01 2.66
CA ALA A 277 14.87 -18.71 3.21
C ALA A 277 13.93 -17.76 3.98
N ASP A 278 14.47 -16.85 4.77
CA ASP A 278 13.69 -15.86 5.52
C ASP A 278 13.06 -14.78 4.62
N VAL A 279 13.77 -14.34 3.59
CA VAL A 279 13.21 -13.47 2.53
C VAL A 279 12.08 -14.21 1.80
N ARG A 280 12.25 -15.50 1.46
CA ARG A 280 11.17 -16.29 0.85
C ARG A 280 9.96 -16.40 1.78
N ALA A 281 10.18 -16.65 3.07
CA ALA A 281 9.11 -16.71 4.07
C ALA A 281 8.37 -15.37 4.18
N PHE A 282 9.10 -14.25 4.15
CA PHE A 282 8.50 -12.91 4.10
C PHE A 282 7.59 -12.74 2.87
N VAL A 283 8.06 -13.10 1.69
CA VAL A 283 7.28 -12.98 0.44
C VAL A 283 6.06 -13.91 0.44
N LEU A 284 6.18 -15.12 0.98
CA LEU A 284 5.06 -16.05 1.15
C LEU A 284 3.97 -15.50 2.08
N ARG A 285 4.33 -14.77 3.13
CA ARG A 285 3.34 -14.09 3.99
C ARG A 285 2.53 -13.08 3.18
N TRP A 286 3.18 -12.27 2.36
CA TRP A 286 2.50 -11.33 1.47
C TRP A 286 1.56 -12.03 0.49
N GLN A 287 2.02 -13.12 -0.14
CA GLN A 287 1.18 -13.94 -1.03
C GLN A 287 -0.08 -14.44 -0.33
N ALA A 288 0.07 -15.00 0.88
CA ALA A 288 -1.05 -15.53 1.65
C ALA A 288 -2.07 -14.44 1.99
N HIS A 289 -1.62 -13.23 2.32
CA HIS A 289 -2.48 -12.08 2.54
C HIS A 289 -3.23 -11.67 1.27
N TYR A 290 -2.59 -11.59 0.11
CA TYR A 290 -3.30 -11.28 -1.14
C TYR A 290 -4.31 -12.36 -1.53
N ALA A 291 -4.03 -13.63 -1.21
CA ALA A 291 -4.91 -14.74 -1.54
C ALA A 291 -6.12 -14.86 -0.60
N THR A 292 -6.06 -14.32 0.61
CA THR A 292 -7.06 -14.55 1.66
C THR A 292 -7.69 -13.23 2.11
N ALA A 293 -8.97 -13.05 1.78
CA ALA A 293 -9.73 -11.91 2.29
C ALA A 293 -9.90 -12.04 3.82
N PRO A 294 -9.71 -10.95 4.59
CA PRO A 294 -9.90 -10.96 6.04
C PRO A 294 -11.37 -11.16 6.43
N HIS A 295 -12.30 -10.77 5.56
CA HIS A 295 -13.74 -10.82 5.80
C HIS A 295 -14.47 -11.41 4.60
N ALA A 296 -15.42 -12.30 4.87
CA ALA A 296 -16.16 -13.01 3.81
C ALA A 296 -17.09 -12.09 3.00
N ALA A 297 -17.65 -11.05 3.63
CA ALA A 297 -18.60 -10.14 2.98
C ALA A 297 -17.93 -9.31 1.86
N GLU A 298 -16.65 -8.96 2.02
CA GLU A 298 -15.87 -8.15 1.08
C GLU A 298 -14.94 -8.99 0.18
N ALA A 299 -15.07 -10.32 0.16
CA ALA A 299 -14.11 -11.22 -0.47
C ALA A 299 -13.93 -10.98 -1.99
N ALA A 300 -15.01 -10.67 -2.72
CA ALA A 300 -14.95 -10.43 -4.16
C ALA A 300 -14.20 -9.14 -4.50
N ALA A 301 -14.54 -8.03 -3.85
CA ALA A 301 -13.83 -6.77 -3.99
C ALA A 301 -12.36 -6.91 -3.57
N TYR A 302 -12.09 -7.57 -2.43
CA TYR A 302 -10.73 -7.83 -1.97
C TYR A 302 -9.88 -8.59 -2.99
N ALA A 303 -10.43 -9.66 -3.56
CA ALA A 303 -9.75 -10.44 -4.59
C ALA A 303 -9.46 -9.59 -5.83
N HIS A 304 -10.40 -8.74 -6.24
CA HIS A 304 -10.20 -7.81 -7.35
C HIS A 304 -9.06 -6.81 -7.08
N LEU A 305 -9.00 -6.23 -5.87
CA LEU A 305 -7.94 -5.31 -5.45
C LEU A 305 -6.58 -5.99 -5.36
N SER A 306 -6.53 -7.26 -4.96
CA SER A 306 -5.31 -8.03 -4.77
C SER A 306 -4.79 -8.68 -6.07
N ALA A 307 -5.65 -8.91 -7.06
CA ALA A 307 -5.32 -9.64 -8.28
C ALA A 307 -4.08 -9.10 -9.04
N PRO A 308 -3.90 -7.78 -9.23
CA PRO A 308 -2.70 -7.27 -9.91
C PRO A 308 -1.39 -7.54 -9.16
N TRP A 309 -1.45 -7.77 -7.85
CA TRP A 309 -0.29 -7.92 -6.98
C TRP A 309 0.20 -9.38 -6.87
N LEU A 310 -0.68 -10.35 -7.08
CA LEU A 310 -0.35 -11.78 -7.01
C LEU A 310 0.77 -12.19 -7.99
N PRO A 311 0.71 -11.86 -9.30
CA PRO A 311 1.77 -12.21 -10.23
C PRO A 311 3.14 -11.61 -9.88
N ARG A 312 3.16 -10.40 -9.30
CA ARG A 312 4.40 -9.73 -8.86
C ARG A 312 5.07 -10.47 -7.71
N VAL A 313 4.26 -10.92 -6.75
CA VAL A 313 4.74 -11.74 -5.62
C VAL A 313 5.21 -13.11 -6.11
N GLU A 314 4.51 -13.74 -7.06
CA GLU A 314 4.92 -15.01 -7.66
C GLU A 314 6.26 -14.88 -8.40
N GLN A 315 6.46 -13.81 -9.17
CA GLN A 315 7.74 -13.50 -9.81
C GLN A 315 8.86 -13.34 -8.79
N THR A 316 8.57 -12.66 -7.68
CA THR A 316 9.53 -12.48 -6.57
C THR A 316 9.88 -13.81 -5.90
N LEU A 317 8.90 -14.68 -5.68
CA LEU A 317 9.15 -16.03 -5.15
C LEU A 317 10.00 -16.86 -6.11
N GLY A 318 9.73 -16.77 -7.41
CA GLY A 318 10.55 -17.39 -8.45
C GLY A 318 12.01 -16.91 -8.39
N LEU A 319 12.21 -15.59 -8.35
CA LEU A 319 13.53 -14.97 -8.22
C LEU A 319 14.29 -15.47 -6.99
N VAL A 320 13.68 -15.36 -5.80
CA VAL A 320 14.33 -15.76 -4.54
C VAL A 320 14.63 -17.27 -4.51
N THR A 321 13.77 -18.09 -5.11
CA THR A 321 14.00 -19.54 -5.23
C THR A 321 15.17 -19.85 -6.16
N GLN A 322 15.28 -19.16 -7.29
CA GLN A 322 16.42 -19.30 -8.20
C GLN A 322 17.73 -18.86 -7.53
N MET A 323 17.72 -17.73 -6.81
CA MET A 323 18.87 -17.29 -6.03
C MET A 323 19.31 -18.35 -5.01
N ALA A 324 18.36 -18.93 -4.27
CA ALA A 324 18.66 -19.98 -3.28
C ALA A 324 19.26 -21.24 -3.91
N ALA A 325 18.73 -21.67 -5.07
CA ALA A 325 19.25 -22.82 -5.82
C ALA A 325 20.67 -22.58 -6.34
N LEU A 326 20.97 -21.37 -6.83
CA LEU A 326 22.31 -20.99 -7.27
C LEU A 326 23.30 -21.06 -6.10
N VAL A 327 22.96 -20.48 -4.94
CA VAL A 327 23.83 -20.48 -3.75
C VAL A 327 24.13 -21.90 -3.23
N GLN A 328 23.22 -22.86 -3.44
CA GLN A 328 23.43 -24.26 -3.06
C GLN A 328 24.36 -25.02 -4.02
N THR A 329 24.42 -24.62 -5.29
CA THR A 329 25.13 -25.36 -6.35
C THR A 329 26.50 -24.74 -6.68
N ALA A 330 26.65 -23.44 -6.48
CA ALA A 330 27.89 -22.69 -6.70
C ALA A 330 27.89 -21.40 -5.89
N THR A 331 29.03 -20.73 -5.80
CA THR A 331 29.08 -19.34 -5.32
C THR A 331 28.65 -18.43 -6.47
N PRO A 332 27.51 -17.72 -6.39
CA PRO A 332 27.04 -16.92 -7.51
C PRO A 332 27.90 -15.68 -7.71
N HIS A 333 28.08 -15.25 -8.97
CA HIS A 333 28.95 -14.12 -9.33
C HIS A 333 28.55 -12.80 -8.64
N TRP A 334 27.26 -12.61 -8.38
CA TRP A 334 26.72 -11.44 -7.69
C TRP A 334 26.94 -11.46 -6.16
N SER A 335 27.31 -12.60 -5.57
CA SER A 335 27.56 -12.69 -4.12
C SER A 335 28.93 -12.16 -3.70
N HIS A 336 29.85 -11.99 -4.65
CA HIS A 336 31.15 -11.41 -4.38
C HIS A 336 31.05 -9.88 -4.28
N ALA A 337 31.59 -9.31 -3.20
CA ALA A 337 31.86 -7.89 -3.18
C ALA A 337 32.92 -7.60 -4.26
N PRO A 338 32.72 -6.63 -5.18
CA PRO A 338 33.89 -6.05 -5.81
C PRO A 338 34.79 -5.53 -4.69
N SER A 339 36.05 -5.96 -4.68
CA SER A 339 37.06 -5.40 -3.79
C SER A 339 36.97 -3.88 -3.86
N ALA A 340 37.01 -3.20 -2.72
CA ALA A 340 37.06 -1.74 -2.64
C ALA A 340 38.38 -1.14 -3.18
N ASP A 341 39.02 -1.82 -4.13
CA ASP A 341 40.23 -1.45 -4.84
C ASP A 341 39.85 -1.27 -6.31
N GLY A 342 39.48 -0.04 -6.68
CA GLY A 342 39.07 0.32 -8.03
C GLY A 342 38.65 1.77 -8.12
N ASN A 343 39.56 2.66 -7.71
CA ASN A 343 39.55 4.08 -8.05
C ASN A 343 40.05 4.26 -9.49
#